data_AF-A0A815DU64-F1
#
_entry.id   AF-A0A815DU64-F1
#
_cell.length_a   1.000
_cell.length_b   1.000
_cell.length_c   1.000
_cell.angle_alpha   90.00
_cell.angle_beta   90.00
_cell.angle_gamma   90.00
#
_symmetry.space_group_name_H-M   'P 1'
#
loop_
_entity.id
_entity.type
_entity.pdbx_description
1 polymer ?
#
loop_
_entity_poly.entity_id
_entity_poly.type
_entity_poly.pdbx_seq_one_letter_code
_entity_poly.pdbx_strand_id
1 'polypeptide(L)'
;ILTKYRFYLSFENSKCDTYITEKYWINGLNQHAVPIVLGASREQYKRIGVPYSYIHVDDYQSVEQLAEELHRLNQNDSEYMKYLQWTQLYDVGSDYMPTILYDIHSTLCFLGHYQRLYEMGKVNQESKYLLELIRYLFSIKNMTLKNFNWDTATTKIIKISDFYNPKVNCWDYDYPSIFKRIWNFFSIWTKLF
;
A
#
# COMPACT_ATOMS: atom_id res chain seq x y z
N ILE A 1 -15.99 -8.69 11.50
CA ILE A 1 -15.18 -8.43 12.73
C ILE A 1 -14.64 -6.99 12.72
N LEU A 2 -14.19 -6.45 11.58
CA LEU A 2 -13.65 -5.08 11.48
C LEU A 2 -14.69 -3.95 11.55
N THR A 3 -15.96 -4.21 11.22
CA THR A 3 -17.08 -3.24 11.29
C THR A 3 -17.38 -2.66 12.68
N LYS A 4 -16.63 -3.06 13.72
CA LYS A 4 -16.74 -2.56 15.10
C LYS A 4 -15.63 -1.56 15.48
N TYR A 5 -14.66 -1.32 14.60
CA TYR A 5 -13.50 -0.48 14.90
C TYR A 5 -13.45 0.73 13.95
N ARG A 6 -13.14 1.90 14.51
CA ARG A 6 -12.97 3.15 13.75
C ARG A 6 -11.72 3.15 12.86
N PHE A 7 -10.66 2.53 13.36
CA PHE A 7 -9.35 2.49 12.69
C PHE A 7 -8.92 1.06 12.43
N TYR A 8 -8.19 0.86 11.35
CA TYR A 8 -7.58 -0.43 11.01
C TYR A 8 -6.09 -0.23 10.68
N LEU A 9 -5.21 -1.03 11.28
CA LEU A 9 -3.78 -0.99 10.99
C LEU A 9 -3.52 -1.70 9.66
N SER A 10 -3.44 -0.91 8.58
CA SER A 10 -3.16 -1.37 7.22
C SER A 10 -1.65 -1.37 6.93
N PHE A 11 -0.88 -2.02 7.80
CA PHE A 11 0.58 -2.06 7.66
C PHE A 11 1.01 -3.15 6.70
N GLU A 12 1.86 -2.79 5.76
CA GLU A 12 2.39 -3.71 4.78
C GLU A 12 3.64 -4.42 5.30
N ASN A 13 3.83 -5.65 4.82
CA ASN A 13 4.93 -6.51 5.26
C ASN A 13 6.32 -5.96 4.84
N SER A 14 6.35 -4.96 3.97
CA SER A 14 7.57 -4.33 3.46
C SER A 14 7.27 -2.91 3.00
N LYS A 15 8.24 -2.00 3.15
CA LYS A 15 8.15 -0.64 2.62
C LYS A 15 8.46 -0.65 1.13
N CYS A 16 7.44 -0.47 0.31
CA CYS A 16 7.55 -0.51 -1.14
C CYS A 16 6.40 0.28 -1.76
N ASP A 17 6.71 1.21 -2.66
CA ASP A 17 5.70 2.09 -3.26
C ASP A 17 4.59 1.29 -3.96
N THR A 18 4.97 0.31 -4.76
CA THR A 18 4.03 -0.53 -5.52
C THR A 18 3.26 -1.54 -4.64
N TYR A 19 3.50 -1.62 -3.34
CA TYR A 19 2.94 -2.64 -2.46
C TYR A 19 1.83 -2.09 -1.55
N ILE A 20 0.68 -1.76 -2.16
CA ILE A 20 -0.55 -1.38 -1.45
C ILE A 20 -1.58 -2.48 -1.74
N THR A 21 -2.05 -3.16 -0.69
CA THR A 21 -2.71 -4.47 -0.81
C THR A 21 -4.14 -4.49 -0.27
N GLU A 22 -4.71 -5.68 -0.08
CA GLU A 22 -6.02 -5.91 0.54
C GLU A 22 -6.17 -5.24 1.91
N LYS A 23 -5.08 -5.00 2.63
CA LYS A 23 -5.11 -4.36 3.95
C LYS A 23 -5.67 -2.95 3.86
N TYR A 24 -5.28 -2.19 2.86
CA TYR A 24 -5.81 -0.84 2.66
C TYR A 24 -7.21 -0.91 2.05
N TRP A 25 -7.35 -1.61 0.93
CA TRP A 25 -8.55 -1.58 0.11
C TRP A 25 -9.73 -2.38 0.70
N ILE A 26 -9.48 -3.64 1.08
CA ILE A 26 -10.53 -4.58 1.47
C ILE A 26 -10.78 -4.51 2.97
N ASN A 27 -9.73 -4.63 3.78
CA ASN A 27 -9.87 -4.70 5.23
C ASN A 27 -10.11 -3.32 5.87
N GLY A 28 -9.58 -2.27 5.26
CA GLY A 28 -9.81 -0.89 5.66
C GLY A 28 -11.06 -0.31 5.01
N LEU A 29 -10.92 0.17 3.77
CA LEU A 29 -11.95 0.97 3.08
C LEU A 29 -13.28 0.22 2.91
N ASN A 30 -13.30 -1.01 2.38
CA ASN A 30 -14.55 -1.76 2.19
C ASN A 30 -15.23 -2.15 3.52
N GLN A 31 -14.52 -2.09 4.65
CA GLN A 31 -15.11 -2.31 5.98
C GLN A 31 -15.50 -1.01 6.67
N HIS A 32 -15.35 0.15 6.01
CA HIS A 32 -15.61 1.48 6.55
C HIS A 32 -14.81 1.82 7.81
N ALA A 33 -13.62 1.22 7.96
CA ALA A 33 -12.65 1.59 8.99
C ALA A 33 -11.55 2.44 8.34
N VAL A 34 -11.15 3.53 9.00
CA VAL A 34 -10.10 4.43 8.50
C VAL A 34 -8.76 3.70 8.54
N PRO A 35 -8.10 3.47 7.40
CA PRO A 35 -6.81 2.79 7.34
C PRO A 35 -5.71 3.67 7.93
N ILE A 36 -4.93 3.11 8.85
CA ILE A 36 -3.64 3.66 9.28
C ILE A 36 -2.58 2.94 8.46
N VAL A 37 -1.94 3.63 7.53
CA VAL A 37 -1.11 3.03 6.48
C VAL A 37 0.38 3.21 6.74
N LEU A 38 1.13 2.14 6.46
CA LEU A 38 2.58 2.09 6.55
C LEU A 38 3.08 1.07 5.52
N GLY A 39 3.92 1.50 4.58
CA GLY A 39 4.41 0.62 3.51
C GLY A 39 4.94 1.45 2.36
N ALA A 40 4.10 1.69 1.37
CA ALA A 40 4.35 2.64 0.28
C ALA A 40 4.58 4.07 0.80
N SER A 41 5.24 4.91 0.01
CA SER A 41 5.43 6.32 0.35
C SER A 41 4.12 7.12 0.29
N ARG A 42 4.13 8.27 0.96
CA ARG A 42 3.03 9.24 0.92
C ARG A 42 2.66 9.66 -0.49
N GLU A 43 3.66 9.90 -1.33
CA GLU A 43 3.42 10.32 -2.71
C GLU A 43 2.74 9.23 -3.52
N GLN A 44 3.02 7.97 -3.23
CA GLN A 44 2.32 6.86 -3.86
C GLN A 44 0.88 6.74 -3.37
N TYR A 45 0.64 6.83 -2.06
CA TYR A 45 -0.72 6.84 -1.51
C TYR A 45 -1.55 8.02 -2.03
N LYS A 46 -0.96 9.20 -2.25
CA LYS A 46 -1.64 10.35 -2.89
C LYS A 46 -2.00 10.07 -4.35
N ARG A 47 -1.17 9.31 -5.08
CA ARG A 47 -1.41 9.00 -6.49
C ARG A 47 -2.54 7.99 -6.70
N ILE A 48 -2.58 6.94 -5.88
CA ILE A 48 -3.51 5.82 -6.11
C ILE A 48 -4.64 5.73 -5.09
N GLY A 49 -4.39 6.12 -3.84
CA GLY A 49 -5.36 5.97 -2.76
C GLY A 49 -6.55 6.92 -2.93
N VAL A 50 -7.71 6.51 -2.41
CA VAL A 50 -8.86 7.39 -2.24
C VAL A 50 -8.44 8.64 -1.44
N PRO A 51 -8.63 9.86 -1.97
CA PRO A 51 -8.28 11.08 -1.27
C PRO A 51 -8.96 11.18 0.10
N TYR A 52 -8.22 11.69 1.09
CA TYR A 52 -8.70 11.94 2.45
C TYR A 52 -9.28 10.70 3.17
N SER A 53 -8.94 9.48 2.76
CA SER A 53 -9.54 8.26 3.32
C SER A 53 -8.67 7.52 4.34
N TYR A 54 -7.39 7.90 4.48
CA TYR A 54 -6.40 7.20 5.30
C TYR A 54 -5.53 8.15 6.13
N ILE A 55 -4.88 7.58 7.13
CA ILE A 55 -3.88 8.24 7.98
C ILE A 55 -2.53 7.61 7.69
N HIS A 56 -1.57 8.37 7.16
CA HIS A 56 -0.24 7.84 6.87
C HIS A 56 0.69 8.00 8.07
N VAL A 57 1.36 6.93 8.51
CA VAL A 57 2.22 6.98 9.71
C VAL A 57 3.33 8.03 9.58
N ASP A 58 3.92 8.19 8.38
CA ASP A 58 4.96 9.19 8.15
C ASP A 58 4.51 10.66 8.20
N ASP A 59 3.22 10.96 8.38
CA ASP A 59 2.72 12.33 8.62
C ASP A 59 2.96 12.83 10.05
N TYR A 60 3.34 11.94 10.96
CA TYR A 60 3.60 12.23 12.36
C TYR A 60 5.08 12.07 12.67
N GLN A 61 5.60 12.91 13.58
CA GLN A 61 7.01 12.88 13.95
C GLN A 61 7.35 11.71 14.88
N SER A 62 6.36 11.20 15.62
CA SER A 62 6.49 10.07 16.54
C SER A 62 5.17 9.31 16.67
N VAL A 63 5.17 8.12 17.31
CA VAL A 63 3.90 7.42 17.53
C VAL A 63 3.01 8.12 18.52
N GLU A 64 3.58 8.81 19.51
CA GLU A 64 2.80 9.53 20.51
C GLU A 64 1.92 10.57 19.83
N GLN A 65 2.47 11.31 18.85
CA GLN A 65 1.68 12.25 18.04
C GLN A 65 0.60 11.55 17.21
N LEU A 66 0.90 10.39 16.63
CA LEU A 66 -0.11 9.60 15.92
C LEU A 66 -1.20 9.12 16.89
N ALA A 67 -0.84 8.64 18.07
CA ALA A 67 -1.78 8.16 19.09
C ALA A 67 -2.65 9.29 19.64
N GLU A 68 -2.08 10.47 19.87
CA GLU A 68 -2.81 11.69 20.24
C GLU A 68 -3.84 12.06 19.17
N GLU A 69 -3.47 12.01 17.89
CA GLU A 69 -4.38 12.30 16.79
C GLU A 69 -5.50 11.26 16.68
N LEU A 70 -5.17 9.97 16.78
CA LEU A 70 -6.17 8.90 16.79
C LEU A 70 -7.14 9.04 17.99
N HIS A 71 -6.63 9.45 19.15
CA HIS A 71 -7.46 9.73 20.32
C HIS A 71 -8.39 10.92 20.08
N ARG A 72 -7.87 12.02 19.52
CA ARG A 72 -8.64 13.21 19.15
C ARG A 72 -9.75 12.88 18.16
N LEU A 73 -9.45 12.12 17.11
CA LEU A 73 -10.43 11.66 16.12
C LEU A 73 -11.46 10.69 16.71
N ASN A 74 -11.06 9.83 17.66
CA ASN A 74 -11.99 8.94 18.35
C ASN A 74 -13.01 9.70 19.22
N GLN A 75 -12.64 10.88 19.72
CA GLN A 75 -13.51 11.74 20.54
C GLN A 75 -14.34 12.73 19.74
N ASN A 76 -14.06 12.92 18.45
CA ASN A 76 -14.73 13.90 17.61
C ASN A 76 -15.27 13.23 16.34
N ASP A 77 -16.55 12.86 16.39
CA ASP A 77 -17.25 12.19 15.28
C ASP A 77 -17.25 13.02 14.00
N SER A 78 -17.40 14.34 14.10
CA SER A 78 -17.41 15.20 12.91
C SER A 78 -16.07 15.18 12.18
N GLU A 79 -14.95 15.18 12.91
CA GLU A 79 -13.61 15.08 12.31
C GLU A 79 -13.34 13.67 11.78
N TYR A 80 -13.71 12.63 12.53
CA TYR A 80 -13.60 11.25 12.06
C TYR A 80 -14.39 11.02 10.76
N MET A 81 -15.62 11.52 10.68
CA MET A 81 -16.49 11.32 9.52
C MET A 81 -15.95 11.98 8.25
N LYS A 82 -15.04 12.96 8.34
CA LYS A 82 -14.35 13.50 7.15
C LYS A 82 -13.58 12.41 6.40
N TYR A 83 -13.00 11.45 7.10
CA TYR A 83 -12.30 10.32 6.50
C TYR A 83 -13.20 9.31 5.79
N LEU A 84 -14.52 9.42 5.97
CA LEU A 84 -15.53 8.54 5.37
C LEU A 84 -16.40 9.28 4.35
N GLN A 85 -16.17 10.56 4.08
CA GLN A 85 -16.99 11.33 3.11
C GLN A 85 -16.94 10.75 1.70
N TRP A 86 -15.80 10.15 1.32
CA TRP A 86 -15.63 9.50 0.03
C TRP A 86 -16.67 8.39 -0.23
N THR A 87 -17.23 7.77 0.81
CA THR A 87 -18.24 6.69 0.70
C THR A 87 -19.57 7.18 0.10
N GLN A 88 -19.81 8.49 0.12
CA GLN A 88 -20.96 9.12 -0.53
C GLN A 88 -20.74 9.33 -2.03
N LEU A 89 -19.48 9.27 -2.48
CA LEU A 89 -19.07 9.60 -3.84
C LEU A 89 -18.67 8.37 -4.64
N TYR A 90 -18.12 7.35 -3.98
CA TYR A 90 -17.54 6.18 -4.63
C TYR A 90 -17.89 4.89 -3.87
N ASP A 91 -18.11 3.81 -4.60
CA ASP A 91 -18.11 2.46 -4.06
C ASP A 91 -16.80 1.79 -4.46
N VAL A 92 -15.82 1.78 -3.55
CA VAL A 92 -14.49 1.18 -3.79
C VAL A 92 -14.61 -0.29 -4.21
N GLY A 93 -15.64 -1.00 -3.70
CA GLY A 93 -15.94 -2.38 -3.99
C GLY A 93 -16.32 -2.63 -5.45
N SER A 94 -17.10 -1.74 -6.07
CA SER A 94 -17.48 -1.83 -7.49
C SER A 94 -16.54 -1.08 -8.42
N ASP A 95 -16.08 0.10 -8.00
CA ASP A 95 -15.44 1.10 -8.85
C ASP A 95 -13.93 0.86 -8.97
N TYR A 96 -13.31 0.32 -7.91
CA TYR A 96 -11.85 0.20 -7.81
C TYR A 96 -11.33 -1.22 -7.60
N MET A 97 -12.09 -2.14 -6.97
CA MET A 97 -11.68 -3.55 -6.83
C MET A 97 -11.27 -4.24 -8.14
N PRO A 98 -11.92 -3.98 -9.28
CA PRO A 98 -11.43 -4.49 -10.56
C PRO A 98 -10.00 -4.05 -10.83
N THR A 99 -9.64 -2.79 -10.58
CA THR A 99 -8.28 -2.26 -10.77
C THR A 99 -7.26 -2.91 -9.84
N ILE A 100 -7.59 -3.15 -8.56
CA ILE A 100 -6.69 -3.78 -7.59
C ILE A 100 -6.36 -5.22 -7.96
N LEU A 101 -7.36 -6.01 -8.37
CA LEU A 101 -7.15 -7.40 -8.79
C LEU A 101 -6.27 -7.52 -10.04
N TYR A 102 -6.18 -6.44 -10.84
CA TYR A 102 -5.30 -6.34 -11.99
C TYR A 102 -4.05 -5.49 -11.73
N ASP A 103 -3.79 -5.04 -10.50
CA ASP A 103 -2.54 -4.36 -10.17
C ASP A 103 -1.41 -5.39 -10.17
N ILE A 104 -0.89 -5.60 -11.37
CA ILE A 104 0.24 -6.48 -11.63
C ILE A 104 1.48 -6.03 -10.85
N HIS A 105 1.64 -4.75 -10.51
CA HIS A 105 2.80 -4.29 -9.75
C HIS A 105 2.69 -4.71 -8.28
N SER A 106 1.53 -4.54 -7.65
CA SER A 106 1.31 -5.04 -6.28
C SER A 106 1.42 -6.57 -6.21
N THR A 107 0.93 -7.28 -7.22
CA THR A 107 1.07 -8.74 -7.33
C THR A 107 2.51 -9.18 -7.52
N LEU A 108 3.25 -8.54 -8.43
CA LEU A 108 4.65 -8.87 -8.69
C LEU A 108 5.55 -8.48 -7.50
N CYS A 109 5.22 -7.41 -6.76
CA CYS A 109 5.82 -7.08 -5.46
C CYS A 109 5.61 -8.20 -4.45
N PHE A 110 4.36 -8.64 -4.29
CA PHE A 110 4.03 -9.73 -3.40
C PHE A 110 4.85 -10.98 -3.73
N LEU A 111 4.90 -11.36 -5.02
CA LEU A 111 5.69 -12.51 -5.48
C LEU A 111 7.19 -12.32 -5.24
N GLY A 112 7.74 -11.14 -5.55
CA GLY A 112 9.14 -10.81 -5.31
C GLY A 112 9.51 -10.88 -3.81
N HIS A 113 8.66 -10.33 -2.95
CA HIS A 113 8.83 -10.41 -1.49
C HIS A 113 8.66 -11.84 -0.97
N TYR A 114 7.62 -12.56 -1.42
CA TYR A 114 7.34 -13.95 -1.02
C TYR A 114 8.50 -14.87 -1.37
N GLN A 115 8.97 -14.84 -2.62
CA GLN A 115 10.10 -15.64 -3.08
C GLN A 115 11.32 -15.43 -2.19
N ARG A 116 11.65 -14.18 -1.91
CA ARG A 116 12.82 -13.86 -1.09
C ARG A 116 12.63 -14.18 0.41
N LEU A 117 11.40 -14.08 0.95
CA LEU A 117 11.07 -14.41 2.34
C LEU A 117 11.14 -15.91 2.61
N TYR A 118 10.65 -16.72 1.68
CA TYR A 118 10.52 -18.17 1.88
C TYR A 118 11.75 -18.96 1.43
N GLU A 119 12.54 -18.43 0.48
CA GLU A 119 13.72 -19.14 -0.02
C GLU A 119 15.04 -18.82 0.70
N MET A 120 15.00 -18.34 1.96
CA MET A 120 16.17 -17.98 2.78
C MET A 120 17.45 -18.83 2.51
N GLY A 121 18.26 -18.42 1.53
CA GLY A 121 19.53 -19.06 1.17
C GLY A 121 19.52 -20.18 0.10
N LYS A 122 18.37 -20.61 -0.44
CA LYS A 122 18.29 -21.61 -1.52
C LYS A 122 17.89 -20.97 -2.84
N VAL A 123 18.77 -20.13 -3.41
CA VAL A 123 18.57 -19.61 -4.76
C VAL A 123 18.83 -20.76 -5.76
N ASN A 124 17.79 -21.49 -6.13
CA ASN A 124 17.87 -22.47 -7.21
C ASN A 124 17.64 -21.80 -8.58
N GLN A 125 17.78 -22.56 -9.65
CA GLN A 125 17.69 -22.01 -11.02
C GLN A 125 16.29 -21.47 -11.35
N GLU A 126 15.24 -22.11 -10.83
CA GLU A 126 13.84 -21.70 -11.05
C GLU A 126 13.56 -20.35 -10.37
N SER A 127 14.07 -20.17 -9.15
CA SER A 127 13.97 -18.92 -8.41
C SER A 127 14.61 -17.75 -9.14
N LYS A 128 15.79 -17.98 -9.74
CA LYS A 128 16.48 -16.95 -10.55
C LYS A 128 15.66 -16.58 -11.77
N TYR A 129 15.16 -17.58 -12.49
CA TYR A 129 14.33 -17.37 -13.67
C TYR A 129 13.05 -16.60 -13.33
N LEU A 130 12.38 -16.96 -12.24
CA LEU A 130 11.19 -16.24 -11.78
C LEU A 130 11.50 -14.77 -11.46
N LEU A 131 12.59 -14.49 -10.73
CA LEU A 131 13.00 -13.11 -10.42
C LEU A 131 13.37 -12.33 -11.70
N GLU A 132 14.05 -12.95 -12.67
CA GLU A 132 14.34 -12.34 -13.96
C GLU A 132 13.08 -12.04 -14.77
N LEU A 133 12.10 -12.95 -14.76
CA LEU A 133 10.80 -12.72 -15.38
C LEU A 133 10.05 -11.57 -14.72
N ILE A 134 10.01 -11.53 -13.38
CA ILE A 134 9.39 -10.42 -12.62
C ILE A 134 10.05 -9.10 -13.01
N ARG A 135 11.39 -9.03 -13.06
CA ARG A 135 12.13 -7.83 -13.49
C ARG A 135 11.76 -7.40 -14.90
N TYR A 136 11.72 -8.36 -15.82
CA TYR A 136 11.33 -8.10 -17.20
C TYR A 136 9.94 -7.48 -17.25
N LEU A 137 8.96 -8.06 -16.54
CA LEU A 137 7.59 -7.53 -16.48
C LEU A 137 7.52 -6.11 -15.91
N PHE A 138 8.26 -5.81 -14.84
CA PHE A 138 8.37 -4.45 -14.29
C PHE A 138 9.02 -3.45 -15.26
N SER A 139 9.91 -3.91 -16.14
CA SER A 139 10.57 -3.06 -17.13
C SER A 139 9.64 -2.64 -18.29
N ILE A 140 8.49 -3.29 -18.45
CA ILE A 140 7.54 -3.03 -19.53
C ILE A 140 6.78 -1.72 -19.24
N LYS A 141 7.28 -0.62 -19.80
CA LYS A 141 6.70 0.73 -19.62
C LYS A 141 5.39 0.98 -20.37
N ASN A 142 5.16 0.25 -21.46
CA ASN A 142 4.02 0.43 -22.35
C ASN A 142 2.81 -0.43 -21.96
N MET A 143 2.91 -1.19 -20.86
CA MET A 143 1.75 -1.86 -20.29
C MET A 143 0.74 -0.82 -19.83
N THR A 144 -0.54 -1.12 -20.00
CA THR A 144 -1.62 -0.23 -19.55
C THR A 144 -2.48 -0.92 -18.52
N LEU A 145 -3.00 -0.14 -17.57
CA LEU A 145 -4.00 -0.60 -16.62
C LEU A 145 -5.21 0.34 -16.62
N LYS A 146 -6.36 -0.20 -16.22
CA LYS A 146 -7.52 0.62 -15.88
C LYS A 146 -7.25 1.28 -14.53
N ASN A 147 -7.29 2.61 -14.46
CA ASN A 147 -7.13 3.37 -13.24
C ASN A 147 -8.30 4.32 -13.05
N PHE A 148 -8.91 4.27 -11.86
CA PHE A 148 -9.96 5.20 -11.48
C PHE A 148 -9.35 6.55 -11.11
N ASN A 149 -9.89 7.62 -11.68
CA ASN A 149 -9.54 8.98 -11.32
C ASN A 149 -10.58 9.50 -10.33
N TRP A 150 -10.15 9.74 -9.09
CA TRP A 150 -11.03 10.18 -8.00
C TRP A 150 -11.70 11.53 -8.29
N ASP A 151 -10.98 12.49 -8.89
CA ASP A 151 -11.53 13.83 -9.17
C ASP A 151 -12.68 13.81 -10.19
N THR A 152 -12.61 12.91 -11.17
CA THR A 152 -13.60 12.83 -12.26
C THR A 152 -14.60 11.69 -12.11
N ALA A 153 -14.40 10.81 -11.12
CA ALA A 153 -15.16 9.57 -10.94
C ALA A 153 -15.22 8.69 -12.20
N THR A 154 -14.13 8.63 -12.97
CA THR A 154 -14.06 7.84 -14.20
C THR A 154 -12.83 6.94 -14.26
N THR A 155 -13.00 5.76 -14.83
CA THR A 155 -11.89 4.85 -15.13
C THR A 155 -11.28 5.17 -16.48
N LYS A 156 -9.97 5.39 -16.52
CA LYS A 156 -9.20 5.61 -17.74
C LYS A 156 -8.12 4.54 -17.89
N ILE A 157 -7.78 4.22 -19.13
CA ILE A 157 -6.61 3.39 -19.43
C ILE A 157 -5.38 4.29 -19.35
N ILE A 158 -4.47 3.95 -18.46
CA ILE A 158 -3.22 4.68 -18.21
C ILE A 158 -2.03 3.80 -18.51
N LYS A 159 -0.84 4.38 -18.75
CA LYS A 159 0.38 3.58 -18.74
C LYS A 159 0.79 3.33 -17.30
N ILE A 160 1.20 2.10 -17.02
CA ILE A 160 1.77 1.71 -15.73
C ILE A 160 2.89 2.66 -15.30
N SER A 161 3.76 3.04 -16.25
CA SER A 161 4.92 3.89 -15.98
C SER A 161 4.59 5.33 -15.56
N ASP A 162 3.33 5.78 -15.71
CA ASP A 162 2.87 7.09 -15.24
C ASP A 162 2.59 7.08 -13.71
N PHE A 163 2.30 5.89 -13.15
CA PHE A 163 1.86 5.72 -11.76
C PHE A 163 2.88 5.02 -10.87
N TYR A 164 3.74 4.19 -11.46
CA TYR A 164 4.77 3.46 -10.73
C TYR A 164 6.14 3.86 -11.25
N ASN A 165 7.07 4.14 -10.35
CA ASN A 165 8.46 4.37 -10.72
C ASN A 165 9.12 3.00 -11.00
N PRO A 166 9.44 2.66 -12.26
CA PRO A 166 10.00 1.36 -12.60
C PRO A 166 11.42 1.15 -12.05
N LYS A 167 12.06 2.21 -11.50
CA LYS A 167 13.36 2.12 -10.84
C LYS A 167 13.28 1.67 -9.37
N VAL A 168 12.06 1.52 -8.80
CA VAL A 168 11.84 1.10 -7.41
C VAL A 168 11.27 -0.32 -7.41
N ASN A 169 12.02 -1.25 -7.97
CA ASN A 169 11.89 -2.67 -7.65
C ASN A 169 12.45 -2.89 -6.23
N CYS A 170 11.61 -2.67 -5.23
CA CYS A 170 11.92 -2.75 -3.80
C CYS A 170 12.39 -4.14 -3.33
N TRP A 171 12.54 -5.14 -4.20
CA TRP A 171 13.12 -6.46 -3.92
C TRP A 171 14.49 -6.71 -4.57
N ASP A 172 14.93 -5.84 -5.51
CA ASP A 172 16.21 -6.02 -6.20
C ASP A 172 17.38 -5.38 -5.46
N TYR A 173 17.19 -4.16 -4.97
CA TYR A 173 18.15 -3.46 -4.11
C TYR A 173 17.78 -3.53 -2.62
N ASP A 174 16.55 -3.94 -2.34
CA ASP A 174 15.96 -4.06 -1.02
C ASP A 174 15.42 -5.47 -0.80
N TYR A 175 16.30 -6.48 -0.96
CA TYR A 175 16.38 -7.36 0.20
C TYR A 175 17.31 -6.68 1.17
N PRO A 176 16.77 -5.85 2.09
CA PRO A 176 17.61 -5.36 3.14
C PRO A 176 18.30 -6.58 3.76
N SER A 177 19.61 -6.50 3.96
CA SER A 177 20.31 -7.49 4.77
C SER A 177 19.51 -7.72 6.05
N ILE A 178 19.73 -8.83 6.76
CA ILE A 178 19.10 -9.04 8.07
C ILE A 178 19.15 -7.75 8.92
N PHE A 179 20.24 -6.97 8.82
CA PHE A 179 20.41 -5.66 9.42
C PHE A 179 19.45 -4.58 8.94
N LYS A 180 19.19 -4.43 7.64
CA LYS A 180 18.24 -3.44 7.16
C LYS A 180 16.78 -3.90 7.33
N ARG A 181 16.52 -5.21 7.48
CA ARG A 181 15.19 -5.75 7.91
C ARG A 181 14.97 -5.44 9.38
N ILE A 182 15.99 -5.71 10.19
CA ILE A 182 16.08 -5.28 11.58
C ILE A 182 15.92 -3.76 11.64
N TRP A 183 16.59 -2.98 10.80
CA TRP A 183 16.45 -1.52 10.77
C TRP A 183 15.07 -1.06 10.33
N ASN A 184 14.46 -1.69 9.33
CA ASN A 184 13.08 -1.37 8.94
C ASN A 184 12.12 -1.73 10.06
N PHE A 185 12.30 -2.89 10.70
CA PHE A 185 11.55 -3.29 11.88
C PHE A 185 11.77 -2.32 13.03
N PHE A 186 13.01 -1.94 13.35
CA PHE A 186 13.34 -0.96 14.38
C PHE A 186 12.83 0.42 14.02
N SER A 187 12.91 0.86 12.77
CA SER A 187 12.34 2.13 12.32
C SER A 187 10.83 2.14 12.42
N ILE A 188 10.18 1.00 12.16
CA ILE A 188 8.75 0.81 12.38
C ILE A 188 8.46 0.64 13.88
N TRP A 189 9.38 0.10 14.67
CA TRP A 189 9.22 -0.11 16.10
C TRP A 189 9.38 1.22 16.85
N THR A 190 10.44 2.00 16.62
CA THR A 190 10.61 3.38 17.11
C THR A 190 9.55 4.33 16.53
N LYS A 191 9.11 4.00 15.32
CA LYS A 191 7.76 4.22 14.80
C LYS A 191 6.63 4.26 15.78
N LEU A 192 6.49 3.15 16.50
CA LEU A 192 5.27 2.62 17.08
C LEU A 192 5.32 2.45 18.61
N PHE A 193 6.52 2.55 19.21
CA PHE A 193 6.86 2.28 20.61
C PHE A 193 8.11 3.06 20.99
#